data_AF-A0A1U7LMZ8-F1
#
_entry.id   AF-A0A1U7LMZ8-F1
#
_cell.length_a   1.000
_cell.length_b   1.000
_cell.length_c   1.000
_cell.angle_alpha   90.00
_cell.angle_beta   90.00
_cell.angle_gamma   90.00
#
_symmetry.space_group_name_H-M   'P 1'
#
loop_
_entity.id
_entity.type
_entity.pdbx_description
1 polymer ?
#
loop_
_entity_poly.entity_id
_entity_poly.type
_entity_poly.pdbx_seq_one_letter_code
_entity_poly.pdbx_strand_id
1 'polypeptide(L)'
;MANLVKKRAFEKGDIPTGANASEDAKLGKNLKNFNTWGRDSGTFAATCVLYFFLGLASESSSLFFAQNPLSDNVEISYFTSLMSLFMLIFTPALSNYFYAACYTHGCDLIAPTTFFFGKGMTASKIVWTFVSWLPKPSTGAFIGYSAWLLYQGVMYAIVPSKIGYGQRTPAGYLLLYKVNGFPVYIVTHILYLGLSYAGIIDPALIAKNWGGLFVAANFSGYLFTVFAYVKAHLFPSHPEDRKFSGSITYDLFMGIEFNPRLGKTWDFKLFFNGRPGIVAWTLIDLSFAALQYQKIGYVTNSMILVILIHATYVIDFFYNEDWYLRTIDIAHDHFGYYLAWGDCVWLPFMYTLQAQYLSINPIDLPASLAVAIVVMGALGYYIFRGTNYQKDIVRSSDGNCYIWGKPAEVIRTVYSTSDGKTHKSLLLCSGFWGLSRQFNYVGDLLMSMAMCMACGFNHLLPYFYIIYMYILLNHRIIRSEKRCRAKYGKYWDMYCEKVKWKLCPGLY
;
A
#
# COMPACT_ATOMS: atom_id res chain seq x y z
N MET A 1 30.10 -16.85 33.94
CA MET A 1 30.36 -16.82 35.40
C MET A 1 31.69 -16.14 35.65
N ALA A 2 31.71 -14.80 35.71
CA ALA A 2 32.86 -13.96 36.09
C ALA A 2 32.36 -12.54 36.35
N ASN A 3 32.79 -11.88 37.44
CA ASN A 3 32.38 -10.52 37.81
C ASN A 3 33.61 -9.62 37.95
N LEU A 4 33.73 -8.59 37.12
CA LEU A 4 34.71 -7.49 37.21
C LEU A 4 34.08 -6.25 36.53
N VAL A 5 34.03 -5.04 37.09
CA VAL A 5 34.24 -4.55 38.47
C VAL A 5 33.16 -3.49 38.76
N LYS A 6 32.80 -3.26 40.02
CA LYS A 6 31.97 -2.12 40.44
C LYS A 6 32.53 -1.46 41.71
N LYS A 7 32.38 -0.13 41.82
CA LYS A 7 32.32 0.68 43.07
C LYS A 7 33.63 1.15 43.76
N ARG A 8 33.98 2.44 43.56
CA ARG A 8 34.49 3.48 44.50
C ARG A 8 34.53 4.82 43.70
N ALA A 9 33.94 5.97 44.02
CA ALA A 9 33.27 6.61 45.18
C ALA A 9 34.13 7.61 45.98
N PHE A 10 33.58 8.83 46.21
CA PHE A 10 34.13 10.01 46.95
C PHE A 10 35.35 10.70 46.28
N GLU A 11 35.60 12.02 46.33
CA GLU A 11 34.89 13.29 46.69
C GLU A 11 35.77 14.47 46.11
N LYS A 12 35.46 15.77 45.95
CA LYS A 12 34.37 16.75 46.28
C LYS A 12 34.01 17.56 44.98
N GLY A 13 33.41 18.76 44.93
CA GLY A 13 32.90 19.73 45.93
C GLY A 13 32.20 20.96 45.30
N ASP A 14 31.73 21.86 46.18
CA ASP A 14 31.16 23.21 45.97
C ASP A 14 29.78 23.41 45.29
N ILE A 15 28.99 24.31 45.88
CA ILE A 15 27.61 24.70 45.55
C ILE A 15 27.47 26.21 45.80
N PRO A 16 26.78 26.97 44.92
CA PRO A 16 25.95 28.09 45.37
C PRO A 16 24.45 27.82 45.13
N THR A 17 23.61 28.27 46.07
CA THR A 17 22.14 28.08 46.04
C THR A 17 21.41 29.28 45.43
N GLY A 18 20.38 29.05 44.61
CA GLY A 18 19.53 30.10 44.03
C GLY A 18 18.13 29.60 43.64
N ALA A 19 17.09 30.28 44.13
CA ALA A 19 15.69 29.85 44.12
C ALA A 19 15.04 29.57 42.75
N ASN A 20 14.19 28.52 42.66
CA ASN A 20 12.75 28.64 42.38
C ASN A 20 12.00 27.28 42.39
N ALA A 21 11.76 26.73 43.58
CA ALA A 21 11.02 25.47 43.75
C ALA A 21 9.49 25.71 43.82
N SER A 22 8.83 25.90 42.67
CA SER A 22 7.35 26.05 42.63
C SER A 22 6.64 25.49 41.37
N GLU A 23 7.31 25.36 40.22
CA GLU A 23 6.67 24.87 38.99
C GLU A 23 6.69 23.34 38.84
N ASP A 24 7.80 22.67 39.17
CA ASP A 24 7.96 21.20 39.03
C ASP A 24 6.87 20.40 39.77
N ALA A 25 6.38 20.92 40.89
CA ALA A 25 5.32 20.33 41.70
C ALA A 25 3.97 20.21 40.96
N LYS A 26 3.74 21.01 39.91
CA LYS A 26 2.55 20.90 39.04
C LYS A 26 2.75 19.88 37.91
N LEU A 27 3.95 19.80 37.34
CA LEU A 27 4.24 18.86 36.24
C LEU A 27 4.17 17.40 36.72
N GLY A 28 4.66 17.12 37.92
CA GLY A 28 4.70 15.76 38.51
C GLY A 28 3.34 15.12 38.83
N LYS A 29 2.22 15.86 38.74
CA LYS A 29 0.87 15.30 38.96
C LYS A 29 0.20 14.78 37.68
N ASN A 30 0.39 15.42 36.53
CA ASN A 30 -0.28 15.02 35.29
C ASN A 30 0.33 13.76 34.66
N LEU A 31 1.62 13.47 34.91
CA LEU A 31 2.29 12.27 34.41
C LEU A 31 1.81 10.95 35.05
N LYS A 32 1.06 10.99 36.16
CA LYS A 32 0.52 9.76 36.78
C LYS A 32 -0.60 9.08 35.97
N ASN A 33 -1.25 9.80 35.05
CA ASN A 33 -2.34 9.24 34.25
C ASN A 33 -1.88 8.54 32.96
N PHE A 34 -0.58 8.56 32.62
CA PHE A 34 -0.02 7.81 31.48
C PHE A 34 0.51 6.42 31.84
N ASN A 35 0.77 6.14 33.12
CA ASN A 35 1.37 4.87 33.57
C ASN A 35 0.38 3.69 33.72
N THR A 36 -0.88 3.85 33.31
CA THR A 36 -1.89 2.78 33.31
C THR A 36 -1.85 1.89 32.07
N TRP A 37 -1.30 2.35 30.95
CA TRP A 37 -1.22 1.60 29.68
C TRP A 37 -0.22 0.42 29.68
N GLY A 38 0.52 0.21 30.77
CA GLY A 38 1.66 -0.72 30.84
C GLY A 38 1.44 -2.00 31.66
N ARG A 39 0.19 -2.43 31.92
CA ARG A 39 -0.07 -3.64 32.74
C ARG A 39 -1.06 -4.67 32.17
N ASP A 40 -1.71 -4.39 31.05
CA ASP A 40 -2.59 -5.37 30.41
C ASP A 40 -1.85 -6.24 29.40
N SER A 41 -2.11 -7.55 29.43
CA SER A 41 -1.54 -8.52 28.49
C SER A 41 -1.95 -8.25 27.04
N GLY A 42 -3.09 -7.59 26.83
CA GLY A 42 -3.54 -7.11 25.51
C GLY A 42 -2.57 -6.11 24.88
N THR A 43 -1.99 -5.18 25.65
CA THR A 43 -1.04 -4.19 25.12
C THR A 43 0.26 -4.85 24.67
N PHE A 44 0.73 -5.88 25.40
CA PHE A 44 1.90 -6.66 24.99
C PHE A 44 1.61 -7.47 23.72
N ALA A 45 0.44 -8.13 23.64
CA ALA A 45 0.02 -8.86 22.43
C ALA A 45 -0.09 -7.94 21.20
N ALA A 46 -0.75 -6.78 21.34
CA ALA A 46 -0.84 -5.77 20.28
C ALA A 46 0.53 -5.25 19.85
N THR A 47 1.44 -5.01 20.81
CA THR A 47 2.82 -4.62 20.53
C THR A 47 3.57 -5.73 19.78
N CYS A 48 3.46 -6.99 20.20
CA CYS A 48 4.08 -8.11 19.50
C CYS A 48 3.53 -8.28 18.08
N VAL A 49 2.22 -8.13 17.85
CA VAL A 49 1.64 -8.15 16.50
C VAL A 49 2.18 -6.98 15.67
N LEU A 50 2.13 -5.74 16.17
CA LEU A 50 2.70 -4.57 15.48
C LEU A 50 4.19 -4.74 15.14
N TYR A 51 5.01 -5.21 16.09
CA TYR A 51 6.42 -5.50 15.87
C TYR A 51 6.67 -6.69 14.94
N PHE A 52 5.74 -7.66 14.83
CA PHE A 52 5.81 -8.74 13.86
C PHE A 52 5.50 -8.23 12.44
N PHE A 53 4.49 -7.37 12.28
CA PHE A 53 4.20 -6.67 11.02
C PHE A 53 5.35 -5.74 10.58
N LEU A 54 5.81 -4.87 11.48
CA LEU A 54 6.92 -3.92 11.24
C LEU A 54 8.24 -4.67 11.01
N GLY A 55 8.52 -5.68 11.84
CA GLY A 55 9.71 -6.53 11.76
C GLY A 55 9.76 -7.30 10.45
N LEU A 56 8.72 -8.06 10.11
CA LEU A 56 8.68 -8.79 8.84
C LEU A 56 8.77 -7.86 7.63
N ALA A 57 8.02 -6.76 7.59
CA ALA A 57 8.12 -5.85 6.45
C ALA A 57 9.46 -5.10 6.36
N SER A 58 10.21 -4.96 7.46
CA SER A 58 11.57 -4.40 7.53
C SER A 58 12.65 -5.42 7.15
N GLU A 59 12.55 -6.65 7.66
CA GLU A 59 13.52 -7.72 7.44
C GLU A 59 13.30 -8.39 6.07
N SER A 60 12.06 -8.71 5.70
CA SER A 60 11.70 -9.20 4.36
C SER A 60 11.78 -8.14 3.26
N SER A 61 12.16 -6.90 3.59
CA SER A 61 12.67 -5.94 2.60
C SER A 61 14.19 -5.88 2.64
N SER A 62 14.80 -5.51 3.77
CA SER A 62 16.26 -5.34 3.88
C SER A 62 17.08 -6.55 3.45
N LEU A 63 16.69 -7.78 3.81
CA LEU A 63 17.39 -9.01 3.42
C LEU A 63 17.21 -9.39 1.93
N PHE A 64 16.20 -8.85 1.24
CA PHE A 64 16.04 -8.99 -0.21
C PHE A 64 16.89 -7.97 -1.00
N PHE A 65 17.39 -6.89 -0.37
CA PHE A 65 18.20 -5.85 -1.05
C PHE A 65 19.72 -6.04 -1.02
N ALA A 66 20.21 -7.14 -0.47
CA ALA A 66 21.62 -7.54 -0.57
C ALA A 66 22.06 -7.83 -2.03
N GLN A 67 21.13 -8.17 -2.92
CA GLN A 67 21.44 -8.53 -4.30
C GLN A 67 21.63 -7.30 -5.20
N ASN A 68 22.54 -7.46 -6.17
CA ASN A 68 22.97 -6.42 -7.11
C ASN A 68 22.28 -6.64 -8.47
N PRO A 69 21.67 -5.62 -9.10
CA PRO A 69 20.88 -5.81 -10.34
C PRO A 69 21.73 -5.91 -11.61
N LEU A 70 23.01 -6.28 -11.50
CA LEU A 70 24.04 -6.21 -12.56
C LEU A 70 24.87 -7.50 -12.70
N SER A 71 24.33 -8.63 -12.25
CA SER A 71 24.96 -9.94 -12.36
C SER A 71 23.88 -10.99 -12.65
N ASP A 72 24.00 -11.67 -13.78
CA ASP A 72 22.94 -12.53 -14.32
C ASP A 72 22.86 -13.90 -13.63
N ASN A 73 23.96 -14.33 -13.01
CA ASN A 73 24.02 -15.50 -12.15
C ASN A 73 24.23 -15.08 -10.69
N VAL A 74 23.14 -14.89 -9.95
CA VAL A 74 23.15 -14.79 -8.48
C VAL A 74 22.29 -15.90 -7.94
N GLU A 75 22.91 -16.90 -7.32
CA GLU A 75 22.17 -17.93 -6.58
C GLU A 75 21.36 -17.26 -5.47
N ILE A 76 20.04 -17.49 -5.46
CA ILE A 76 19.17 -17.00 -4.39
C ILE A 76 19.50 -17.76 -3.11
N SER A 77 19.83 -17.03 -2.04
CA SER A 77 20.14 -17.68 -0.77
C SER A 77 18.97 -18.56 -0.31
N TYR A 78 19.28 -19.68 0.35
CA TYR A 78 18.26 -20.56 0.92
C TYR A 78 17.31 -19.79 1.86
N PHE A 79 17.85 -18.82 2.61
CA PHE A 79 17.06 -17.91 3.45
C PHE A 79 16.07 -17.06 2.65
N THR A 80 16.48 -16.43 1.54
CA THR A 80 15.59 -15.64 0.66
C THR A 80 14.50 -16.52 0.04
N SER A 81 14.83 -17.76 -0.33
CA SER A 81 13.88 -18.76 -0.84
C SER A 81 12.86 -19.20 0.22
N LEU A 82 13.30 -19.37 1.47
CA LEU A 82 12.46 -19.66 2.62
C LEU A 82 11.56 -18.47 3.00
N MET A 83 12.07 -17.24 2.95
CA MET A 83 11.26 -16.03 3.16
C MET A 83 10.20 -15.85 2.06
N SER A 84 10.52 -16.19 0.81
CA SER A 84 9.54 -16.18 -0.28
C SER A 84 8.41 -17.19 -0.02
N LEU A 85 8.75 -18.42 0.42
CA LEU A 85 7.77 -19.43 0.83
C LEU A 85 6.94 -19.00 2.05
N PHE A 86 7.57 -18.37 3.04
CA PHE A 86 6.89 -17.81 4.20
C PHE A 86 5.87 -16.75 3.76
N MET A 87 6.24 -15.80 2.89
CA MET A 87 5.34 -14.75 2.43
C MET A 87 4.14 -15.27 1.62
N LEU A 88 4.33 -16.34 0.83
CA LEU A 88 3.23 -17.05 0.15
C LEU A 88 2.19 -17.57 1.16
N ILE A 89 2.62 -18.20 2.25
CA ILE A 89 1.72 -18.83 3.24
C ILE A 89 1.17 -17.80 4.26
N PHE A 90 2.00 -16.83 4.66
CA PHE A 90 1.68 -15.87 5.71
C PHE A 90 0.67 -14.81 5.25
N THR A 91 0.83 -14.26 4.04
CA THR A 91 -0.02 -13.13 3.61
C THR A 91 -1.52 -13.47 3.51
N PRO A 92 -1.96 -14.68 3.08
CA PRO A 92 -3.35 -15.10 3.18
C PRO A 92 -3.79 -15.42 4.61
N ALA A 93 -2.94 -16.02 5.44
CA ALA A 93 -3.27 -16.25 6.85
C ALA A 93 -3.52 -14.93 7.60
N LEU A 94 -2.77 -13.89 7.23
CA LEU A 94 -2.84 -12.55 7.79
C LEU A 94 -4.12 -11.80 7.38
N SER A 95 -4.52 -11.87 6.10
CA SER A 95 -5.78 -11.27 5.66
C SER A 95 -7.00 -12.06 6.15
N ASN A 96 -6.90 -13.39 6.35
CA ASN A 96 -7.92 -14.18 7.06
C ASN A 96 -8.02 -13.77 8.54
N TYR A 97 -6.89 -13.49 9.20
CA TYR A 97 -6.89 -12.98 10.58
C TYR A 97 -7.63 -11.64 10.69
N PHE A 98 -7.35 -10.70 9.78
CA PHE A 98 -8.06 -9.41 9.73
C PHE A 98 -9.55 -9.57 9.40
N TYR A 99 -9.91 -10.50 8.50
CA TYR A 99 -11.31 -10.84 8.24
C TYR A 99 -12.01 -11.35 9.51
N ALA A 100 -11.41 -12.30 10.24
CA ALA A 100 -11.96 -12.81 11.49
C ALA A 100 -12.11 -11.71 12.55
N ALA A 101 -11.10 -10.85 12.70
CA ALA A 101 -11.13 -9.68 13.58
C ALA A 101 -12.35 -8.78 13.29
N CYS A 102 -12.59 -8.41 12.02
CA CYS A 102 -13.76 -7.60 11.67
C CYS A 102 -15.09 -8.35 11.80
N TYR A 103 -15.25 -9.49 11.14
CA TYR A 103 -16.55 -10.13 10.96
C TYR A 103 -16.99 -11.05 12.10
N THR A 104 -16.08 -11.43 13.02
CA THR A 104 -16.42 -12.19 14.24
C THR A 104 -16.22 -11.37 15.53
N HIS A 105 -15.25 -10.45 15.56
CA HIS A 105 -14.88 -9.71 16.78
C HIS A 105 -15.11 -8.18 16.68
N GLY A 106 -16.03 -7.73 15.83
CA GLY A 106 -16.44 -6.32 15.77
C GLY A 106 -15.34 -5.35 15.30
N CYS A 107 -14.29 -5.87 14.67
CA CYS A 107 -13.07 -5.16 14.26
C CYS A 107 -12.09 -4.80 15.40
N ASP A 108 -12.18 -5.48 16.55
CA ASP A 108 -11.09 -5.55 17.52
C ASP A 108 -9.95 -6.43 16.96
N LEU A 109 -8.76 -5.83 16.80
CA LEU A 109 -7.54 -6.48 16.29
C LEU A 109 -6.94 -7.49 17.28
N ILE A 110 -7.21 -7.33 18.58
CA ILE A 110 -6.59 -8.09 19.69
C ILE A 110 -7.49 -9.28 20.08
N ALA A 111 -8.82 -9.09 20.07
CA ALA A 111 -9.81 -10.09 20.49
C ALA A 111 -9.61 -11.52 19.94
N PRO A 112 -9.23 -11.75 18.67
CA PRO A 112 -8.97 -13.10 18.17
C PRO A 112 -7.79 -13.77 18.90
N THR A 113 -6.72 -13.04 19.22
CA THR A 113 -5.59 -13.60 20.00
C THR A 113 -5.94 -13.83 21.47
N THR A 114 -6.61 -12.89 22.14
CA THR A 114 -6.95 -13.05 23.57
C THR A 114 -7.95 -14.17 23.79
N PHE A 115 -8.82 -14.46 22.82
CA PHE A 115 -9.63 -15.67 22.79
C PHE A 115 -8.76 -16.94 22.83
N PHE A 116 -7.74 -17.07 21.96
CA PHE A 116 -6.87 -18.25 21.92
C PHE A 116 -5.96 -18.43 23.14
N PHE A 117 -5.62 -17.34 23.85
CA PHE A 117 -4.94 -17.40 25.14
C PHE A 117 -5.89 -17.62 26.35
N GLY A 118 -7.18 -17.85 26.10
CA GLY A 118 -8.16 -18.20 27.12
C GLY A 118 -7.91 -19.56 27.79
N LYS A 119 -8.18 -19.65 29.10
CA LYS A 119 -8.04 -20.91 29.86
C LYS A 119 -9.00 -21.98 29.30
N GLY A 120 -8.48 -23.18 29.04
CA GLY A 120 -9.28 -24.36 28.63
C GLY A 120 -9.29 -24.68 27.13
N MET A 121 -8.53 -23.94 26.32
CA MET A 121 -8.32 -24.28 24.90
C MET A 121 -7.25 -25.38 24.75
N THR A 122 -7.60 -26.45 24.04
CA THR A 122 -6.67 -27.46 23.53
C THR A 122 -6.27 -27.11 22.10
N ALA A 123 -5.12 -27.60 21.60
CA ALA A 123 -4.68 -27.36 20.22
C ALA A 123 -5.76 -27.72 19.17
N SER A 124 -6.52 -28.80 19.40
CA SER A 124 -7.66 -29.19 18.57
C SER A 124 -8.80 -28.14 18.59
N LYS A 125 -9.15 -27.60 19.76
CA LYS A 125 -10.15 -26.51 19.86
C LYS A 125 -9.66 -25.23 19.20
N ILE A 126 -8.38 -24.89 19.33
CA ILE A 126 -7.78 -23.71 18.66
C ILE A 126 -7.97 -23.81 17.14
N VAL A 127 -7.60 -24.95 16.54
CA VAL A 127 -7.76 -25.17 15.10
C VAL A 127 -9.23 -25.12 14.67
N TRP A 128 -10.12 -25.85 15.34
CA TRP A 128 -11.54 -25.88 14.96
C TRP A 128 -12.25 -24.53 15.14
N THR A 129 -11.89 -23.75 16.18
CA THR A 129 -12.45 -22.39 16.35
C THR A 129 -11.85 -21.41 15.35
N PHE A 130 -10.56 -21.47 15.02
CA PHE A 130 -10.00 -20.64 13.94
C PHE A 130 -10.70 -20.93 12.60
N VAL A 131 -10.88 -22.22 12.26
CA VAL A 131 -11.59 -22.67 11.06
C VAL A 131 -13.05 -22.20 11.04
N SER A 132 -13.72 -22.06 12.20
CA SER A 132 -15.11 -21.57 12.24
C SER A 132 -15.25 -20.07 11.97
N TRP A 133 -14.18 -19.28 12.12
CA TRP A 133 -14.12 -17.85 11.78
C TRP A 133 -13.75 -17.58 10.32
N LEU A 134 -13.24 -18.58 9.60
CA LEU A 134 -12.81 -18.40 8.20
C LEU A 134 -14.01 -18.12 7.30
N PRO A 135 -13.85 -17.23 6.30
CA PRO A 135 -14.87 -16.98 5.29
C PRO A 135 -15.16 -18.27 4.49
N LYS A 136 -16.45 -18.53 4.25
CA LYS A 136 -16.90 -19.75 3.56
C LYS A 136 -16.98 -19.51 2.05
N PRO A 137 -16.57 -20.48 1.20
CA PRO A 137 -16.76 -20.38 -0.24
C PRO A 137 -18.26 -20.34 -0.58
N SER A 138 -18.60 -19.60 -1.63
CA SER A 138 -19.96 -19.52 -2.18
C SER A 138 -19.90 -19.58 -3.70
N THR A 139 -20.64 -20.51 -4.31
CA THR A 139 -20.69 -20.68 -5.77
C THR A 139 -21.12 -19.40 -6.47
N GLY A 140 -22.10 -18.67 -5.91
CA GLY A 140 -22.54 -17.38 -6.45
C GLY A 140 -21.45 -16.30 -6.38
N ALA A 141 -20.63 -16.29 -5.32
CA ALA A 141 -19.52 -15.35 -5.19
C ALA A 141 -18.35 -15.70 -6.15
N PHE A 142 -18.05 -16.99 -6.36
CA PHE A 142 -17.09 -17.42 -7.38
C PHE A 142 -17.55 -17.02 -8.79
N ILE A 143 -18.81 -17.30 -9.15
CA ILE A 143 -19.40 -16.89 -10.44
C ILE A 143 -19.34 -15.35 -10.59
N GLY A 144 -19.73 -14.60 -9.55
CA GLY A 144 -19.70 -13.14 -9.56
C GLY A 144 -18.29 -12.56 -9.72
N TYR A 145 -17.29 -13.13 -9.04
CA TYR A 145 -15.90 -12.68 -9.15
C TYR A 145 -15.27 -13.06 -10.50
N SER A 146 -15.55 -14.25 -11.04
CA SER A 146 -15.14 -14.62 -12.40
C SER A 146 -15.81 -13.75 -13.47
N ALA A 147 -17.09 -13.41 -13.31
CA ALA A 147 -17.79 -12.48 -14.19
C ALA A 147 -17.22 -11.06 -14.10
N TRP A 148 -16.85 -10.59 -12.90
CA TRP A 148 -16.16 -9.31 -12.69
C TRP A 148 -14.81 -9.27 -13.42
N LEU A 149 -13.96 -10.29 -13.24
CA LEU A 149 -12.67 -10.41 -13.91
C LEU A 149 -12.82 -10.45 -15.44
N LEU A 150 -13.78 -11.22 -15.95
CA LEU A 150 -14.06 -11.32 -17.38
C LEU A 150 -14.56 -9.98 -17.95
N TYR A 151 -15.52 -9.33 -17.27
CA TYR A 151 -16.02 -8.01 -17.65
C TYR A 151 -14.89 -6.97 -17.69
N GLN A 152 -14.07 -6.88 -16.65
CA GLN A 152 -12.93 -5.97 -16.62
C GLN A 152 -11.90 -6.30 -17.71
N GLY A 153 -11.61 -7.58 -17.95
CA GLY A 153 -10.66 -8.04 -18.97
C GLY A 153 -11.12 -7.71 -20.40
N VAL A 154 -12.42 -7.87 -20.67
CA VAL A 154 -13.07 -7.46 -21.93
C VAL A 154 -13.07 -5.95 -22.05
N MET A 155 -13.51 -5.21 -21.03
CA MET A 155 -13.54 -3.73 -21.04
C MET A 155 -12.15 -3.13 -21.28
N TYR A 156 -11.11 -3.65 -20.61
CA TYR A 156 -9.71 -3.27 -20.86
C TYR A 156 -9.28 -3.54 -22.31
N ALA A 157 -9.74 -4.63 -22.91
CA ALA A 157 -9.45 -4.98 -24.30
C ALA A 157 -10.22 -4.12 -25.34
N ILE A 158 -11.51 -3.84 -25.13
CA ILE A 158 -12.39 -3.23 -26.16
C ILE A 158 -12.54 -1.71 -26.05
N VAL A 159 -12.54 -1.13 -24.84
CA VAL A 159 -12.86 0.29 -24.65
C VAL A 159 -11.79 1.17 -25.30
N PRO A 160 -12.18 2.18 -26.12
CA PRO A 160 -11.25 3.11 -26.73
C PRO A 160 -10.27 3.72 -25.73
N SER A 161 -8.99 3.75 -26.11
CA SER A 161 -7.87 4.01 -25.21
C SER A 161 -6.88 4.99 -25.83
N LYS A 162 -6.35 5.91 -25.03
CA LYS A 162 -5.07 6.53 -25.37
C LYS A 162 -3.99 5.43 -25.33
N ILE A 163 -3.07 5.43 -26.29
CA ILE A 163 -1.88 4.57 -26.19
C ILE A 163 -0.84 5.29 -25.32
N GLY A 164 -0.54 4.67 -24.18
CA GLY A 164 0.54 5.07 -23.28
C GLY A 164 1.81 4.26 -23.56
N TYR A 165 2.95 4.80 -23.14
CA TYR A 165 4.27 4.23 -23.37
C TYR A 165 4.96 3.97 -22.02
N GLY A 166 5.42 2.72 -21.82
CA GLY A 166 6.22 2.36 -20.64
C GLY A 166 7.63 2.92 -20.68
N GLN A 167 8.43 2.55 -19.69
CA GLN A 167 9.89 2.62 -19.82
C GLN A 167 10.40 1.52 -20.77
N ARG A 168 11.64 1.65 -21.25
CA ARG A 168 12.31 0.54 -21.93
C ARG A 168 12.59 -0.59 -20.95
N THR A 169 12.40 -1.83 -21.39
CA THR A 169 12.73 -3.03 -20.63
C THR A 169 14.24 -3.28 -20.59
N PRO A 170 14.76 -4.20 -19.75
CA PRO A 170 16.15 -4.63 -19.78
C PRO A 170 16.63 -5.08 -21.17
N ALA A 171 15.81 -5.86 -21.90
CA ALA A 171 16.08 -6.25 -23.30
C ALA A 171 15.80 -5.12 -24.33
N GLY A 172 15.46 -3.92 -23.88
CA GLY A 172 15.38 -2.70 -24.70
C GLY A 172 14.02 -2.43 -25.35
N TYR A 173 13.02 -3.30 -25.19
CA TYR A 173 11.69 -3.12 -25.78
C TYR A 173 10.97 -1.88 -25.21
N LEU A 174 10.30 -1.10 -26.07
CA LEU A 174 9.41 -0.01 -25.64
C LEU A 174 7.96 -0.50 -25.71
N LEU A 175 7.38 -0.80 -24.55
CA LEU A 175 6.07 -1.44 -24.47
C LEU A 175 4.91 -0.43 -24.58
N LEU A 176 3.90 -0.81 -25.38
CA LEU A 176 2.66 -0.07 -25.60
C LEU A 176 1.55 -0.51 -24.63
N TYR A 177 0.74 0.41 -24.14
CA TYR A 177 -0.33 0.13 -23.17
C TYR A 177 -1.64 0.80 -23.57
N LYS A 178 -2.78 0.13 -23.40
CA LYS A 178 -4.10 0.76 -23.45
C LYS A 178 -4.37 1.51 -22.14
N VAL A 179 -4.36 2.85 -22.21
CA VAL A 179 -4.73 3.73 -21.10
C VAL A 179 -6.21 4.09 -21.27
N ASN A 180 -7.07 3.33 -20.58
CA ASN A 180 -8.53 3.41 -20.61
C ASN A 180 -9.20 3.18 -19.25
N GLY A 181 -8.45 3.24 -18.15
CA GLY A 181 -8.96 3.00 -16.80
C GLY A 181 -10.08 3.98 -16.43
N PHE A 182 -9.96 5.25 -16.79
CA PHE A 182 -10.97 6.27 -16.50
C PHE A 182 -12.33 6.05 -17.20
N PRO A 183 -12.42 5.85 -18.54
CA PRO A 183 -13.71 5.51 -19.17
C PRO A 183 -14.26 4.15 -18.72
N VAL A 184 -13.40 3.15 -18.47
CA VAL A 184 -13.85 1.86 -17.90
C VAL A 184 -14.44 2.04 -16.50
N TYR A 185 -13.79 2.82 -15.63
CA TYR A 185 -14.27 3.17 -14.30
C TYR A 185 -15.66 3.85 -14.35
N ILE A 186 -15.82 4.86 -15.20
CA ILE A 186 -17.09 5.59 -15.39
C ILE A 186 -18.21 4.65 -15.85
N VAL A 187 -17.98 3.87 -16.91
CA VAL A 187 -18.99 2.94 -17.43
C VAL A 187 -19.36 1.87 -16.40
N THR A 188 -18.38 1.37 -15.65
CA THR A 188 -18.62 0.39 -14.57
C THR A 188 -19.51 0.99 -13.46
N HIS A 189 -19.24 2.21 -13.02
CA HIS A 189 -20.01 2.87 -11.95
C HIS A 189 -21.42 3.25 -12.41
N ILE A 190 -21.58 3.75 -13.64
CA ILE A 190 -22.90 4.03 -14.22
C ILE A 190 -23.72 2.73 -14.34
N LEU A 191 -23.10 1.63 -14.76
CA LEU A 191 -23.76 0.33 -14.85
C LEU A 191 -24.19 -0.18 -13.46
N TYR A 192 -23.31 -0.12 -12.45
CA TYR A 192 -23.62 -0.55 -11.09
C TYR A 192 -24.76 0.26 -10.46
N LEU A 193 -24.68 1.59 -10.54
CA LEU A 193 -25.70 2.49 -9.99
C LEU A 193 -27.03 2.39 -10.76
N GLY A 194 -26.98 2.26 -12.09
CA GLY A 194 -28.16 2.10 -12.94
C GLY A 194 -28.90 0.78 -12.69
N LEU A 195 -28.18 -0.34 -12.59
CA LEU A 195 -28.78 -1.64 -12.23
C LEU A 195 -29.33 -1.65 -10.80
N SER A 196 -28.68 -0.94 -9.87
CA SER A 196 -29.17 -0.78 -8.49
C SER A 196 -30.44 0.06 -8.43
N TYR A 197 -30.48 1.18 -9.16
CA TYR A 197 -31.66 2.06 -9.25
C TYR A 197 -32.84 1.38 -9.93
N ALA A 198 -32.59 0.55 -10.94
CA ALA A 198 -33.60 -0.28 -11.60
C ALA A 198 -34.08 -1.48 -10.76
N GLY A 199 -33.52 -1.71 -9.56
CA GLY A 199 -33.86 -2.84 -8.70
C GLY A 199 -33.40 -4.21 -9.22
N ILE A 200 -32.53 -4.24 -10.23
CA ILE A 200 -32.03 -5.47 -10.87
C ILE A 200 -30.93 -6.11 -10.02
N ILE A 201 -30.14 -5.29 -9.31
CA ILE A 201 -29.18 -5.75 -8.30
C ILE A 201 -29.42 -5.04 -6.97
N ASP A 202 -29.11 -5.72 -5.87
CA ASP A 202 -29.05 -5.11 -4.55
C ASP A 202 -27.82 -4.19 -4.47
N PRO A 203 -27.94 -2.90 -4.10
CA PRO A 203 -26.77 -2.03 -3.92
C PRO A 203 -25.82 -2.54 -2.81
N ALA A 204 -26.27 -3.40 -1.90
CA ALA A 204 -25.45 -4.09 -0.90
C ALA A 204 -24.88 -5.45 -1.37
N LEU A 205 -25.00 -5.82 -2.66
CA LEU A 205 -24.63 -7.14 -3.20
C LEU A 205 -23.19 -7.57 -2.88
N ILE A 206 -22.22 -6.67 -3.04
CA ILE A 206 -20.79 -6.96 -2.80
C ILE A 206 -20.57 -7.19 -1.30
N ALA A 207 -21.06 -6.28 -0.47
CA ALA A 207 -20.93 -6.34 0.99
C ALA A 207 -21.63 -7.58 1.60
N LYS A 208 -22.77 -8.02 1.03
CA LYS A 208 -23.49 -9.24 1.46
C LYS A 208 -22.80 -10.55 1.05
N ASN A 209 -21.99 -10.54 -0.02
CA ASN A 209 -21.25 -11.72 -0.50
C ASN A 209 -19.77 -11.72 -0.09
N TRP A 210 -19.35 -10.77 0.76
CA TRP A 210 -17.95 -10.41 0.99
C TRP A 210 -17.02 -11.57 1.35
N GLY A 211 -17.40 -12.45 2.28
CA GLY A 211 -16.60 -13.62 2.62
C GLY A 211 -16.42 -14.59 1.44
N GLY A 212 -17.47 -14.85 0.67
CA GLY A 212 -17.37 -15.68 -0.53
C GLY A 212 -16.48 -15.05 -1.60
N LEU A 213 -16.55 -13.73 -1.77
CA LEU A 213 -15.69 -12.97 -2.69
C LEU A 213 -14.23 -12.98 -2.24
N PHE A 214 -13.95 -12.89 -0.93
CA PHE A 214 -12.60 -13.01 -0.38
C PHE A 214 -11.97 -14.37 -0.67
N VAL A 215 -12.73 -15.47 -0.55
CA VAL A 215 -12.24 -16.81 -0.89
C VAL A 215 -12.00 -16.94 -2.40
N ALA A 216 -12.91 -16.43 -3.24
CA ALA A 216 -12.75 -16.41 -4.70
C ALA A 216 -11.53 -15.58 -5.16
N ALA A 217 -11.28 -14.44 -4.51
CA ALA A 217 -10.13 -13.58 -4.76
C ALA A 217 -8.81 -14.24 -4.36
N ASN A 218 -8.75 -14.89 -3.18
CA ASN A 218 -7.56 -15.65 -2.75
C ASN A 218 -7.24 -16.80 -3.71
N PHE A 219 -8.24 -17.59 -4.09
CA PHE A 219 -8.09 -18.63 -5.11
C PHE A 219 -7.56 -18.07 -6.44
N SER A 220 -8.11 -16.93 -6.87
CA SER A 220 -7.71 -16.27 -8.12
C SER A 220 -6.28 -15.73 -8.07
N GLY A 221 -5.84 -15.13 -6.97
CA GLY A 221 -4.46 -14.65 -6.80
C GLY A 221 -3.43 -15.78 -6.95
N TYR A 222 -3.71 -16.95 -6.36
CA TYR A 222 -2.90 -18.15 -6.57
C TYR A 222 -2.99 -18.70 -8.00
N LEU A 223 -4.19 -18.74 -8.60
CA LEU A 223 -4.39 -19.16 -9.99
C LEU A 223 -3.57 -18.31 -10.96
N PHE A 224 -3.58 -16.99 -10.81
CA PHE A 224 -2.81 -16.07 -11.66
C PHE A 224 -1.30 -16.12 -11.38
N THR A 225 -0.89 -16.44 -10.14
CA THR A 225 0.51 -16.76 -9.81
C THR A 225 1.01 -17.98 -10.59
N VAL A 226 0.27 -19.10 -10.52
CA VAL A 226 0.63 -20.34 -11.22
C VAL A 226 0.57 -20.14 -12.73
N PHE A 227 -0.43 -19.43 -13.25
CA PHE A 227 -0.52 -19.06 -14.65
C PHE A 227 0.71 -18.26 -15.11
N ALA A 228 1.13 -17.24 -14.37
CA ALA A 228 2.27 -16.40 -14.73
C ALA A 228 3.58 -17.22 -14.76
N TYR A 229 3.79 -18.09 -13.77
CA TYR A 229 4.93 -19.02 -13.72
C TYR A 229 4.94 -19.99 -14.91
N VAL A 230 3.81 -20.64 -15.21
CA VAL A 230 3.68 -21.58 -16.35
C VAL A 230 3.84 -20.86 -17.69
N LYS A 231 3.24 -19.67 -17.84
CA LYS A 231 3.39 -18.82 -19.04
C LYS A 231 4.86 -18.48 -19.30
N ALA A 232 5.62 -18.08 -18.28
CA ALA A 232 7.02 -17.69 -18.45
C ALA A 232 7.92 -18.84 -18.95
N HIS A 233 7.55 -20.09 -18.65
CA HIS A 233 8.21 -21.27 -19.18
C HIS A 233 7.75 -21.61 -20.61
N LEU A 234 6.44 -21.66 -20.85
CA LEU A 234 5.86 -22.25 -22.07
C LEU A 234 5.58 -21.26 -23.22
N PHE A 235 5.17 -20.02 -22.91
CA PHE A 235 4.81 -19.00 -23.90
C PHE A 235 5.06 -17.56 -23.36
N PRO A 236 6.31 -17.19 -23.05
CA PRO A 236 6.66 -15.82 -22.70
C PRO A 236 6.45 -14.87 -23.88
N SER A 237 5.98 -13.66 -23.59
CA SER A 237 5.72 -12.61 -24.58
C SER A 237 7.01 -11.94 -25.06
N HIS A 238 8.02 -11.89 -24.20
CA HIS A 238 9.38 -11.44 -24.51
C HIS A 238 10.37 -12.41 -23.85
N PRO A 239 10.92 -13.41 -24.56
CA PRO A 239 11.77 -14.44 -23.96
C PRO A 239 13.03 -13.92 -23.27
N GLU A 240 13.55 -12.78 -23.75
CA GLU A 240 14.75 -12.09 -23.26
C GLU A 240 14.50 -11.26 -21.99
N ASP A 241 13.26 -10.82 -21.74
CA ASP A 241 12.85 -10.15 -20.50
C ASP A 241 12.29 -11.19 -19.49
N ARG A 242 13.05 -12.28 -19.31
CA ARG A 242 12.80 -13.29 -18.27
C ARG A 242 13.97 -13.35 -17.31
N LYS A 243 13.66 -13.51 -16.02
CA LYS A 243 14.65 -13.80 -14.99
C LYS A 243 14.25 -15.03 -14.19
N PHE A 244 14.95 -16.13 -14.45
CA PHE A 244 14.92 -17.33 -13.59
C PHE A 244 15.96 -17.15 -12.48
N SER A 245 15.65 -17.63 -11.28
CA SER A 245 16.55 -17.48 -10.11
C SER A 245 17.12 -18.80 -9.59
N GLY A 246 16.69 -19.92 -10.18
CA GLY A 246 17.00 -21.27 -9.71
C GLY A 246 16.14 -21.73 -8.51
N SER A 247 15.34 -20.83 -7.92
CA SER A 247 14.49 -21.11 -6.77
C SER A 247 13.01 -20.98 -7.13
N ILE A 248 12.30 -22.11 -7.15
CA ILE A 248 10.87 -22.18 -7.49
C ILE A 248 10.03 -21.28 -6.58
N THR A 249 10.34 -21.19 -5.29
CA THR A 249 9.56 -20.37 -4.33
C THR A 249 9.80 -18.87 -4.53
N TYR A 250 11.02 -18.47 -4.92
CA TYR A 250 11.33 -17.09 -5.28
C TYR A 250 10.70 -16.71 -6.63
N ASP A 251 10.81 -17.60 -7.63
CA ASP A 251 10.30 -17.39 -8.99
C ASP A 251 8.77 -17.35 -9.04
N LEU A 252 8.07 -18.10 -8.16
CA LEU A 252 6.64 -17.95 -7.91
C LEU A 252 6.30 -16.62 -7.22
N PHE A 253 7.10 -16.20 -6.23
CA PHE A 253 6.82 -15.02 -5.43
C PHE A 253 7.02 -13.71 -6.21
N MET A 254 8.18 -13.55 -6.84
CA MET A 254 8.58 -12.35 -7.61
C MET A 254 8.10 -12.38 -9.06
N GLY A 255 7.99 -13.57 -9.67
CA GLY A 255 7.66 -13.75 -11.08
C GLY A 255 8.88 -13.81 -11.99
N ILE A 256 8.82 -14.67 -13.01
CA ILE A 256 9.90 -14.90 -13.98
C ILE A 256 9.79 -13.96 -15.18
N GLU A 257 8.58 -13.70 -15.68
CA GLU A 257 8.36 -12.85 -16.85
C GLU A 257 8.18 -11.39 -16.43
N PHE A 258 8.94 -10.48 -17.03
CA PHE A 258 8.96 -9.09 -16.62
C PHE A 258 7.63 -8.37 -16.87
N ASN A 259 7.01 -8.53 -18.05
CA ASN A 259 5.71 -7.95 -18.40
C ASN A 259 4.89 -8.93 -19.27
N PRO A 260 4.24 -9.94 -18.66
CA PRO A 260 3.40 -10.89 -19.40
C PRO A 260 2.22 -10.21 -20.10
N ARG A 261 1.92 -10.66 -21.33
CA ARG A 261 0.94 -10.04 -22.23
C ARG A 261 0.09 -11.04 -23.01
N LEU A 262 -1.09 -10.59 -23.43
CA LEU A 262 -1.88 -11.20 -24.50
C LEU A 262 -1.81 -10.30 -25.75
N GLY A 263 -1.15 -10.78 -26.80
CA GLY A 263 -0.85 -9.96 -27.98
C GLY A 263 0.02 -8.73 -27.63
N LYS A 264 -0.21 -7.61 -28.33
CA LYS A 264 0.68 -6.43 -28.26
C LYS A 264 0.41 -5.48 -27.09
N THR A 265 -0.85 -5.30 -26.66
CA THR A 265 -1.27 -4.18 -25.79
C THR A 265 -2.03 -4.56 -24.52
N TRP A 266 -2.47 -5.81 -24.38
CA TRP A 266 -3.13 -6.31 -23.17
C TRP A 266 -2.05 -6.81 -22.21
N ASP A 267 -1.77 -6.04 -21.17
CA ASP A 267 -0.68 -6.26 -20.22
C ASP A 267 -1.23 -6.72 -18.86
N PHE A 268 -0.70 -7.84 -18.34
CA PHE A 268 -1.19 -8.43 -17.09
C PHE A 268 -1.00 -7.49 -15.89
N LYS A 269 0.12 -6.75 -15.80
CA LYS A 269 0.34 -5.85 -14.65
C LYS A 269 -0.62 -4.66 -14.67
N LEU A 270 -0.71 -3.95 -15.80
CA LEU A 270 -1.60 -2.79 -15.89
C LEU A 270 -3.06 -3.23 -15.72
N PHE A 271 -3.41 -4.42 -16.21
CA PHE A 271 -4.70 -5.03 -15.91
C PHE A 271 -4.90 -5.22 -14.40
N PHE A 272 -4.06 -5.99 -13.71
CA PHE A 272 -4.28 -6.33 -12.30
C PHE A 272 -4.18 -5.14 -11.35
N ASN A 273 -3.15 -4.29 -11.48
CA ASN A 273 -2.96 -3.12 -10.61
C ASN A 273 -4.13 -2.13 -10.72
N GLY A 274 -4.78 -2.03 -11.89
CA GLY A 274 -5.87 -1.10 -12.13
C GLY A 274 -7.29 -1.69 -12.05
N ARG A 275 -7.58 -2.77 -12.79
CA ARG A 275 -8.97 -3.14 -13.14
C ARG A 275 -9.68 -3.98 -12.07
N PRO A 276 -9.17 -5.15 -11.61
CA PRO A 276 -9.88 -5.96 -10.61
C PRO A 276 -9.94 -5.31 -9.22
N GLY A 277 -8.88 -4.61 -8.81
CA GLY A 277 -8.73 -3.99 -7.50
C GLY A 277 -9.23 -2.54 -7.44
N ILE A 278 -8.54 -1.61 -8.13
CA ILE A 278 -8.79 -0.17 -7.96
C ILE A 278 -10.17 0.27 -8.51
N VAL A 279 -10.70 -0.33 -9.60
CA VAL A 279 -12.10 -0.05 -10.02
C VAL A 279 -13.11 -0.62 -9.01
N ALA A 280 -12.78 -1.73 -8.33
CA ALA A 280 -13.66 -2.32 -7.33
C ALA A 280 -13.70 -1.53 -6.02
N TRP A 281 -12.60 -0.87 -5.61
CA TRP A 281 -12.46 -0.14 -4.34
C TRP A 281 -13.70 0.72 -4.02
N THR A 282 -14.07 1.65 -4.89
CA THR A 282 -15.22 2.55 -4.68
C THR A 282 -16.57 1.84 -4.80
N LEU A 283 -16.69 0.76 -5.59
CA LEU A 283 -17.90 -0.07 -5.63
C LEU A 283 -18.10 -0.84 -4.32
N ILE A 284 -17.02 -1.34 -3.73
CA ILE A 284 -17.00 -2.01 -2.43
C ILE A 284 -17.45 -1.02 -1.35
N ASP A 285 -16.85 0.17 -1.29
CA ASP A 285 -17.23 1.20 -0.30
C ASP A 285 -18.70 1.62 -0.44
N LEU A 286 -19.16 1.88 -1.69
CA LEU A 286 -20.57 2.17 -1.98
C LEU A 286 -21.50 1.02 -1.52
N SER A 287 -21.07 -0.23 -1.69
CA SER A 287 -21.85 -1.40 -1.26
C SER A 287 -21.89 -1.57 0.26
N PHE A 288 -20.81 -1.20 0.97
CA PHE A 288 -20.80 -1.16 2.43
C PHE A 288 -21.62 0.01 3.00
N ALA A 289 -21.68 1.15 2.32
CA ALA A 289 -22.63 2.22 2.65
C ALA A 289 -24.09 1.81 2.41
N ALA A 290 -24.38 1.09 1.31
CA ALA A 290 -25.71 0.52 1.07
C ALA A 290 -26.09 -0.52 2.14
N LEU A 291 -25.14 -1.36 2.58
CA LEU A 291 -25.34 -2.28 3.70
C LEU A 291 -25.55 -1.54 5.03
N GLN A 292 -24.85 -0.43 5.27
CA GLN A 292 -25.07 0.41 6.45
C GLN A 292 -26.49 1.01 6.42
N TYR A 293 -26.90 1.60 5.31
CA TYR A 293 -28.26 2.12 5.11
C TYR A 293 -29.34 1.06 5.39
N GLN A 294 -29.17 -0.16 4.85
CA GLN A 294 -30.10 -1.27 5.07
C GLN A 294 -30.11 -1.79 6.52
N LYS A 295 -29.09 -1.50 7.33
CA LYS A 295 -29.02 -1.85 8.77
C LYS A 295 -29.62 -0.78 9.69
N ILE A 296 -29.40 0.51 9.41
CA ILE A 296 -29.70 1.61 10.35
C ILE A 296 -30.65 2.69 9.80
N GLY A 297 -31.06 2.60 8.53
CA GLY A 297 -31.98 3.55 7.89
C GLY A 297 -31.34 4.83 7.34
N TYR A 298 -30.03 5.04 7.53
CA TYR A 298 -29.26 6.17 7.00
C TYR A 298 -27.79 5.77 6.78
N VAL A 299 -27.02 6.65 6.13
CA VAL A 299 -25.56 6.50 5.96
C VAL A 299 -24.86 7.53 6.86
N THR A 300 -23.90 7.11 7.68
CA THR A 300 -23.21 7.99 8.64
C THR A 300 -22.31 9.00 7.93
N ASN A 301 -22.08 10.16 8.57
CA ASN A 301 -21.24 11.20 7.96
C ASN A 301 -19.78 10.75 7.76
N SER A 302 -19.29 9.82 8.58
CA SER A 302 -18.00 9.12 8.45
C SER A 302 -17.91 8.27 7.19
N MET A 303 -18.97 7.51 6.85
CA MET A 303 -18.99 6.61 5.70
C MET A 303 -18.97 7.43 4.40
N ILE A 304 -19.74 8.51 4.36
CA ILE A 304 -19.71 9.47 3.24
C ILE A 304 -18.31 10.07 3.10
N LEU A 305 -17.66 10.45 4.21
CA LEU A 305 -16.33 11.04 4.20
C LEU A 305 -15.24 10.06 3.72
N VAL A 306 -15.29 8.80 4.15
CA VAL A 306 -14.41 7.71 3.64
C VAL A 306 -14.59 7.56 2.13
N ILE A 307 -15.84 7.42 1.66
CA ILE A 307 -16.16 7.28 0.23
C ILE A 307 -15.63 8.46 -0.58
N LEU A 308 -15.80 9.70 -0.11
CA LEU A 308 -15.32 10.88 -0.84
C LEU A 308 -13.79 10.93 -0.92
N ILE A 309 -13.06 10.56 0.13
CA ILE A 309 -11.59 10.57 0.13
C ILE A 309 -11.04 9.40 -0.71
N HIS A 310 -11.62 8.20 -0.61
CA HIS A 310 -11.28 7.05 -1.45
C HIS A 310 -11.57 7.34 -2.92
N ALA A 311 -12.77 7.85 -3.26
CA ALA A 311 -13.13 8.20 -4.63
C ALA A 311 -12.22 9.30 -5.20
N THR A 312 -11.82 10.30 -4.40
CA THR A 312 -10.84 11.32 -4.83
C THR A 312 -9.51 10.67 -5.24
N TYR A 313 -8.99 9.73 -4.44
CA TYR A 313 -7.75 9.01 -4.72
C TYR A 313 -7.86 8.12 -5.98
N VAL A 314 -8.96 7.36 -6.11
CA VAL A 314 -9.22 6.45 -7.23
C VAL A 314 -9.47 7.19 -8.55
N ILE A 315 -10.20 8.31 -8.52
CA ILE A 315 -10.44 9.16 -9.68
C ILE A 315 -9.15 9.84 -10.13
N ASP A 316 -8.34 10.37 -9.21
CA ASP A 316 -7.03 10.95 -9.53
C ASP A 316 -6.06 9.91 -10.11
N PHE A 317 -6.05 8.68 -9.58
CA PHE A 317 -5.29 7.57 -10.16
C PHE A 317 -5.67 7.31 -11.62
N PHE A 318 -6.97 7.13 -11.92
CA PHE A 318 -7.41 6.80 -13.27
C PHE A 318 -7.29 7.97 -14.26
N TYR A 319 -7.55 9.20 -13.82
CA TYR A 319 -7.34 10.40 -14.65
C TYR A 319 -5.87 10.56 -15.06
N ASN A 320 -4.94 10.11 -14.22
CA ASN A 320 -3.49 10.17 -14.43
C ASN A 320 -2.86 8.81 -14.82
N GLU A 321 -3.63 7.81 -15.27
CA GLU A 321 -3.16 6.41 -15.45
C GLU A 321 -1.87 6.28 -16.30
N ASP A 322 -1.64 7.13 -17.30
CA ASP A 322 -0.40 7.17 -18.10
C ASP A 322 0.88 7.37 -17.25
N TRP A 323 0.77 8.07 -16.11
CA TRP A 323 1.86 8.24 -15.15
C TRP A 323 2.23 6.91 -14.48
N TYR A 324 1.26 6.01 -14.29
CA TYR A 324 1.47 4.73 -13.63
C TYR A 324 2.40 3.80 -14.43
N LEU A 325 2.51 3.98 -15.75
CA LEU A 325 3.46 3.29 -16.63
C LEU A 325 4.95 3.58 -16.30
N ARG A 326 5.20 4.50 -15.37
CA ARG A 326 6.52 4.96 -14.92
C ARG A 326 6.83 4.56 -13.47
N THR A 327 5.94 3.82 -12.80
CA THR A 327 6.16 3.32 -11.43
C THR A 327 7.10 2.10 -11.41
N ILE A 328 7.53 1.71 -10.22
CA ILE A 328 8.41 0.56 -10.00
C ILE A 328 7.73 -0.74 -10.47
N ASP A 329 6.43 -0.81 -10.22
CA ASP A 329 5.58 -1.98 -10.34
C ASP A 329 5.50 -2.40 -11.82
N ILE A 330 5.26 -1.44 -12.73
CA ILE A 330 5.36 -1.62 -14.17
C ILE A 330 6.81 -1.71 -14.66
N ALA A 331 7.69 -0.78 -14.23
CA ALA A 331 8.97 -0.55 -14.91
C ALA A 331 10.19 -1.31 -14.35
N HIS A 332 10.08 -2.04 -13.24
CA HIS A 332 11.21 -2.77 -12.62
C HIS A 332 10.85 -4.11 -11.97
N ASP A 333 9.70 -4.24 -11.31
CA ASP A 333 9.28 -5.49 -10.68
C ASP A 333 8.78 -6.50 -11.73
N HIS A 334 8.69 -7.79 -11.41
CA HIS A 334 8.19 -8.83 -12.33
C HIS A 334 6.77 -9.26 -11.91
N PHE A 335 6.05 -9.99 -12.76
CA PHE A 335 4.68 -10.42 -12.43
C PHE A 335 4.64 -11.85 -11.89
N GLY A 336 4.71 -11.95 -10.56
CA GLY A 336 4.44 -13.17 -9.78
C GLY A 336 3.40 -12.91 -8.68
N TYR A 337 3.39 -13.76 -7.66
CA TYR A 337 2.45 -13.67 -6.53
C TYR A 337 2.36 -12.27 -5.90
N TYR A 338 3.49 -11.59 -5.73
CA TYR A 338 3.56 -10.28 -5.08
C TYR A 338 2.59 -9.26 -5.72
N LEU A 339 2.46 -9.27 -7.06
CA LEU A 339 1.46 -8.47 -7.77
C LEU A 339 0.14 -9.23 -7.91
N ALA A 340 0.16 -10.48 -8.39
CA ALA A 340 -1.05 -11.25 -8.71
C ALA A 340 -2.01 -11.43 -7.52
N TRP A 341 -1.49 -11.73 -6.33
CA TRP A 341 -2.29 -11.82 -5.09
C TRP A 341 -2.49 -10.44 -4.43
N GLY A 342 -1.48 -9.57 -4.49
CA GLY A 342 -1.58 -8.20 -3.96
C GLY A 342 -2.74 -7.41 -4.58
N ASP A 343 -2.84 -7.44 -5.91
CA ASP A 343 -3.87 -6.74 -6.69
C ASP A 343 -5.26 -7.39 -6.55
N CYS A 344 -5.33 -8.73 -6.47
CA CYS A 344 -6.60 -9.46 -6.34
C CYS A 344 -7.19 -9.40 -4.92
N VAL A 345 -6.33 -9.37 -3.88
CA VAL A 345 -6.73 -9.61 -2.48
C VAL A 345 -6.30 -8.46 -1.57
N TRP A 346 -5.01 -8.15 -1.49
CA TRP A 346 -4.53 -7.18 -0.51
C TRP A 346 -5.15 -5.80 -0.71
N LEU A 347 -5.10 -5.27 -1.93
CA LEU A 347 -5.66 -3.96 -2.25
C LEU A 347 -7.18 -3.90 -1.98
N PRO A 348 -8.05 -4.68 -2.68
CA PRO A 348 -9.50 -4.50 -2.52
C PRO A 348 -10.05 -4.88 -1.14
N PHE A 349 -9.41 -5.78 -0.39
CA PHE A 349 -9.91 -6.19 0.94
C PHE A 349 -9.26 -5.45 2.12
N MET A 350 -8.06 -4.87 1.98
CA MET A 350 -7.41 -4.11 3.05
C MET A 350 -7.55 -2.59 2.92
N TYR A 351 -7.73 -2.05 1.70
CA TYR A 351 -7.86 -0.59 1.50
C TYR A 351 -9.31 -0.08 1.64
N THR A 352 -10.29 -1.00 1.65
CA THR A 352 -11.72 -0.73 1.90
C THR A 352 -12.10 -0.97 3.36
N LEU A 353 -11.13 -1.26 4.23
CA LEU A 353 -11.33 -1.71 5.61
C LEU A 353 -12.07 -0.68 6.47
N GLN A 354 -11.95 0.60 6.13
CA GLN A 354 -12.66 1.72 6.74
C GLN A 354 -14.18 1.65 6.46
N ALA A 355 -14.58 1.36 5.22
CA ALA A 355 -16.00 1.19 4.86
C ALA A 355 -16.56 -0.14 5.44
N GLN A 356 -15.79 -1.22 5.40
CA GLN A 356 -16.12 -2.48 6.08
C GLN A 356 -16.40 -2.22 7.58
N TYR A 357 -15.47 -1.53 8.25
CA TYR A 357 -15.56 -1.15 9.66
C TYR A 357 -16.79 -0.31 9.95
N LEU A 358 -17.04 0.77 9.21
CA LEU A 358 -18.18 1.67 9.46
C LEU A 358 -19.54 1.00 9.19
N SER A 359 -19.59 -0.06 8.38
CA SER A 359 -20.79 -0.89 8.20
C SER A 359 -21.08 -1.81 9.40
N ILE A 360 -20.12 -2.02 10.29
CA ILE A 360 -20.19 -2.86 11.50
C ILE A 360 -20.29 -1.97 12.76
N ASN A 361 -19.53 -0.88 12.78
CA ASN A 361 -19.47 0.14 13.82
C ASN A 361 -19.86 1.50 13.23
N PRO A 362 -21.17 1.83 13.09
CA PRO A 362 -21.59 3.16 12.64
C PRO A 362 -21.14 4.25 13.61
N ILE A 363 -20.58 5.35 13.08
CA ILE A 363 -20.06 6.48 13.85
C ILE A 363 -20.48 7.77 13.16
N ASP A 364 -21.20 8.66 13.84
CA ASP A 364 -21.33 10.04 13.39
C ASP A 364 -20.32 10.94 14.10
N LEU A 365 -19.49 11.59 13.29
CA LEU A 365 -18.42 12.47 13.71
C LEU A 365 -18.99 13.84 14.12
N PRO A 366 -18.51 14.46 15.21
CA PRO A 366 -18.75 15.87 15.48
C PRO A 366 -18.30 16.73 14.28
N ALA A 367 -19.07 17.75 13.93
CA ALA A 367 -18.82 18.56 12.72
C ALA A 367 -17.42 19.17 12.67
N SER A 368 -16.85 19.56 13.82
CA SER A 368 -15.46 20.04 13.92
C SER A 368 -14.42 19.00 13.53
N LEU A 369 -14.61 17.73 13.93
CA LEU A 369 -13.72 16.62 13.56
C LEU A 369 -13.89 16.25 12.09
N ALA A 370 -15.12 16.21 11.58
CA ALA A 370 -15.39 15.98 10.16
C ALA A 370 -14.72 17.05 9.27
N VAL A 371 -14.84 18.34 9.62
CA VAL A 371 -14.16 19.44 8.92
C VAL A 371 -12.64 19.31 9.00
N ALA A 372 -12.08 18.98 10.17
CA ALA A 372 -10.63 18.78 10.32
C ALA A 372 -10.10 17.64 9.43
N ILE A 373 -10.85 16.53 9.30
CA ILE A 373 -10.50 15.40 8.43
C ILE A 373 -10.63 15.78 6.94
N VAL A 374 -11.67 16.52 6.54
CA VAL A 374 -11.81 17.07 5.18
C VAL A 374 -10.62 17.97 4.83
N VAL A 375 -10.24 18.88 5.71
CA VAL A 375 -9.08 19.77 5.51
C VAL A 375 -7.77 18.98 5.43
N MET A 376 -7.58 17.96 6.27
CA MET A 376 -6.40 17.08 6.21
C MET A 376 -6.32 16.31 4.89
N GLY A 377 -7.43 15.71 4.43
CA GLY A 377 -7.50 14.98 3.16
C GLY A 377 -7.26 15.88 1.95
N ALA A 378 -7.87 17.07 1.93
CA ALA A 378 -7.68 18.07 0.87
C ALA A 378 -6.24 18.61 0.83
N LEU A 379 -5.63 18.87 1.99
CA LEU A 379 -4.22 19.28 2.09
C LEU A 379 -3.28 18.17 1.62
N GLY A 380 -3.54 16.92 2.03
CA GLY A 380 -2.78 15.75 1.59
C GLY A 380 -2.83 15.58 0.07
N TYR A 381 -4.03 15.66 -0.52
CA TYR A 381 -4.24 15.61 -1.96
C TYR A 381 -3.52 16.76 -2.70
N TYR A 382 -3.65 18.00 -2.22
CA TYR A 382 -2.95 19.15 -2.78
C TYR A 382 -1.43 18.98 -2.77
N ILE A 383 -0.87 18.47 -1.67
CA ILE A 383 0.57 18.16 -1.56
C ILE A 383 0.96 17.03 -2.53
N PHE A 384 0.22 15.92 -2.57
CA PHE A 384 0.52 14.78 -3.43
C PHE A 384 0.48 15.14 -4.93
N ARG A 385 -0.64 15.71 -5.39
CA ARG A 385 -0.87 16.09 -6.79
C ARG A 385 -0.02 17.28 -7.18
N GLY A 386 0.10 18.29 -6.32
CA GLY A 386 0.96 19.47 -6.53
C GLY A 386 2.45 19.11 -6.63
N THR A 387 2.96 18.24 -5.76
CA THR A 387 4.36 17.76 -5.84
C THR A 387 4.61 17.01 -7.15
N ASN A 388 3.71 16.10 -7.54
CA ASN A 388 3.86 15.39 -8.82
C ASN A 388 3.82 16.35 -10.03
N TYR A 389 2.87 17.30 -10.05
CA TYR A 389 2.76 18.32 -11.08
C TYR A 389 4.03 19.18 -11.22
N GLN A 390 4.64 19.59 -10.11
CA GLN A 390 5.90 20.37 -10.14
C GLN A 390 7.05 19.60 -10.81
N LYS A 391 7.19 18.29 -10.55
CA LYS A 391 8.17 17.43 -11.24
C LYS A 391 7.89 17.33 -12.73
N ASP A 392 6.62 17.18 -13.10
CA ASP A 392 6.24 16.90 -14.48
C ASP A 392 6.32 18.17 -15.34
N ILE A 393 5.88 19.34 -14.85
CA ILE A 393 6.02 20.63 -15.58
C ILE A 393 7.48 21.01 -15.79
N VAL A 394 8.34 20.86 -14.77
CA VAL A 394 9.78 21.14 -14.85
C VAL A 394 10.47 20.20 -15.85
N ARG A 395 10.02 18.95 -15.98
CA ARG A 395 10.54 18.03 -16.99
C ARG A 395 10.07 18.37 -18.40
N SER A 396 8.80 18.76 -18.58
CA SER A 396 8.29 19.18 -19.90
C SER A 396 8.87 20.50 -20.40
N SER A 397 9.32 21.38 -19.51
CA SER A 397 9.96 22.67 -19.85
C SER A 397 11.49 22.62 -19.93
N ASP A 398 12.11 21.45 -19.70
CA ASP A 398 13.56 21.30 -19.48
C ASP A 398 14.10 22.29 -18.41
N GLY A 399 13.34 22.49 -17.33
CA GLY A 399 13.65 23.41 -16.24
C GLY A 399 13.26 24.86 -16.48
N ASN A 400 12.82 25.23 -17.68
CA ASN A 400 12.50 26.60 -18.06
C ASN A 400 11.06 27.00 -17.63
N CYS A 401 10.77 26.92 -16.33
CA CYS A 401 9.49 27.36 -15.76
C CYS A 401 9.66 27.93 -14.35
N TYR A 402 8.58 28.54 -13.83
CA TYR A 402 8.54 29.10 -12.47
C TYR A 402 7.84 28.15 -11.49
N ILE A 403 8.39 28.00 -10.29
CA ILE A 403 7.83 27.26 -9.16
C ILE A 403 7.71 28.23 -7.98
N TRP A 404 6.50 28.40 -7.44
CA TRP A 404 6.19 29.35 -6.36
C TRP A 404 6.76 30.78 -6.60
N GLY A 405 6.58 31.28 -7.82
CA GLY A 405 7.00 32.65 -8.21
C GLY A 405 8.49 32.84 -8.48
N LYS A 406 9.32 31.79 -8.38
CA LYS A 406 10.77 31.84 -8.68
C LYS A 406 11.13 30.87 -9.81
N PRO A 407 12.19 31.11 -10.60
CA PRO A 407 12.68 30.14 -11.58
C PRO A 407 12.99 28.78 -10.94
N ALA A 408 12.70 27.67 -11.63
CA ALA A 408 12.91 26.33 -11.10
C ALA A 408 14.39 26.02 -10.91
N GLU A 409 14.81 25.75 -9.68
CA GLU A 409 16.18 25.32 -9.39
C GLU A 409 16.33 23.83 -9.76
N VAL A 410 17.25 23.52 -10.68
CA VAL A 410 17.49 22.16 -11.15
C VAL A 410 18.98 21.81 -11.17
N ILE A 411 19.31 20.56 -10.87
CA ILE A 411 20.60 19.95 -11.21
C ILE A 411 20.41 19.22 -12.54
N ARG A 412 21.14 19.65 -13.58
CA ARG A 412 21.19 18.95 -14.87
C ARG A 412 22.15 17.75 -14.76
N THR A 413 21.68 16.59 -15.20
CA THR A 413 22.37 15.30 -15.01
C THR A 413 22.59 14.59 -16.34
N VAL A 414 23.60 13.72 -16.36
CA VAL A 414 23.91 12.83 -17.48
C VAL A 414 24.08 11.42 -16.92
N TYR A 415 23.50 10.43 -17.60
CA TYR A 415 23.60 9.02 -17.23
C TYR A 415 23.70 8.14 -18.47
N SER A 416 24.34 6.98 -18.36
CA SER A 416 24.40 5.98 -19.44
C SER A 416 23.47 4.81 -19.16
N THR A 417 22.93 4.19 -20.21
CA THR A 417 22.16 2.93 -20.14
C THR A 417 23.02 1.73 -20.56
N SER A 418 22.53 0.52 -20.28
CA SER A 418 23.20 -0.76 -20.62
C SER A 418 23.49 -0.93 -22.12
N ASP A 419 22.70 -0.29 -22.98
CA ASP A 419 22.92 -0.24 -24.43
C ASP A 419 23.99 0.80 -24.87
N GLY A 420 24.83 1.24 -23.93
CA GLY A 420 25.93 2.20 -24.11
C GLY A 420 25.50 3.65 -24.33
N LYS A 421 24.20 3.96 -24.42
CA LYS A 421 23.72 5.29 -24.82
C LYS A 421 23.71 6.26 -23.65
N THR A 422 24.15 7.49 -23.92
CA THR A 422 24.21 8.59 -22.96
C THR A 422 22.94 9.45 -23.04
N HIS A 423 22.28 9.65 -21.91
CA HIS A 423 21.01 10.38 -21.79
C HIS A 423 21.16 11.59 -20.86
N LYS A 424 20.42 12.66 -21.17
CA LYS A 424 20.30 13.84 -20.30
C LYS A 424 19.06 13.71 -19.41
N SER A 425 19.10 14.26 -18.21
CA SER A 425 17.95 14.38 -17.30
C SER A 425 18.14 15.56 -16.35
N LEU A 426 17.14 15.80 -15.49
CA LEU A 426 17.19 16.84 -14.47
C LEU A 426 16.59 16.35 -13.13
N LEU A 427 17.12 16.89 -12.05
CA LEU A 427 16.63 16.75 -10.68
C LEU A 427 16.16 18.12 -10.20
N LEU A 428 14.95 18.19 -9.62
CA LEU A 428 14.31 19.43 -9.18
C LEU A 428 14.61 19.69 -7.70
N CYS A 429 15.24 20.83 -7.40
CA CYS A 429 15.70 21.23 -6.07
C CYS A 429 14.82 22.30 -5.40
N SER A 430 13.72 22.70 -6.05
CA SER A 430 12.83 23.78 -5.59
C SER A 430 11.37 23.34 -5.53
N GLY A 431 10.53 24.13 -4.86
CA GLY A 431 9.15 23.74 -4.55
C GLY A 431 9.10 22.64 -3.50
N PHE A 432 8.11 21.75 -3.59
CA PHE A 432 7.97 20.61 -2.69
C PHE A 432 9.19 19.66 -2.76
N TRP A 433 9.78 19.45 -3.94
CA TRP A 433 11.02 18.66 -4.12
C TRP A 433 12.28 19.35 -3.58
N GLY A 434 12.19 20.62 -3.18
CA GLY A 434 13.22 21.31 -2.38
C GLY A 434 13.05 21.13 -0.87
N LEU A 435 11.85 20.77 -0.40
CA LEU A 435 11.59 20.50 1.02
C LEU A 435 12.09 19.10 1.41
N SER A 436 11.73 18.07 0.64
CA SER A 436 12.25 16.71 0.81
C SER A 436 12.25 15.91 -0.50
N ARG A 437 13.09 14.87 -0.55
CA ARG A 437 13.31 14.04 -1.75
C ARG A 437 12.10 13.21 -2.19
N GLN A 438 11.05 13.10 -1.36
CA GLN A 438 9.76 12.45 -1.68
C GLN A 438 8.58 13.17 -0.96
N PHE A 439 8.51 14.50 -1.01
CA PHE A 439 7.46 15.26 -0.31
C PHE A 439 6.02 14.89 -0.75
N ASN A 440 5.85 14.31 -1.95
CA ASN A 440 4.60 13.69 -2.41
C ASN A 440 4.10 12.59 -1.46
N TYR A 441 4.98 11.81 -0.83
CA TYR A 441 4.61 10.78 0.14
C TYR A 441 4.11 11.37 1.47
N VAL A 442 4.43 12.63 1.81
CA VAL A 442 3.80 13.32 2.94
C VAL A 442 2.32 13.59 2.64
N GLY A 443 1.99 13.98 1.40
CA GLY A 443 0.61 14.13 0.96
C GLY A 443 -0.18 12.82 0.97
N ASP A 444 0.44 11.75 0.48
CA ASP A 444 -0.08 10.38 0.46
C ASP A 444 -0.41 9.88 1.89
N LEU A 445 0.49 10.13 2.85
CA LEU A 445 0.28 9.81 4.26
C LEU A 445 -0.79 10.69 4.93
N LEU A 446 -0.89 11.97 4.59
CA LEU A 446 -1.97 12.84 5.09
C LEU A 446 -3.35 12.39 4.59
N MET A 447 -3.48 11.99 3.32
CA MET A 447 -4.71 11.38 2.82
C MET A 447 -5.01 10.06 3.54
N SER A 448 -4.00 9.19 3.65
CA SER A 448 -4.12 7.88 4.33
C SER A 448 -4.55 8.02 5.80
N MET A 449 -4.05 9.03 6.50
CA MET A 449 -4.45 9.34 7.88
C MET A 449 -5.89 9.86 7.95
N ALA A 450 -6.28 10.75 7.04
CA ALA A 450 -7.65 11.28 6.96
C ALA A 450 -8.69 10.16 6.71
N MET A 451 -8.39 9.20 5.83
CA MET A 451 -9.22 8.00 5.62
C MET A 451 -9.42 7.21 6.92
N CYS A 452 -8.36 7.00 7.69
CA CYS A 452 -8.41 6.24 8.95
C CYS A 452 -9.13 7.00 10.08
N MET A 453 -8.88 8.31 10.21
CA MET A 453 -9.50 9.16 11.26
C MET A 453 -11.02 9.26 11.15
N ALA A 454 -11.59 9.07 9.96
CA ALA A 454 -13.04 9.00 9.79
C ALA A 454 -13.68 7.80 10.54
N CYS A 455 -12.90 6.79 10.92
CA CYS A 455 -13.34 5.63 11.72
C CYS A 455 -13.31 5.88 13.24
N GLY A 456 -13.04 7.12 13.69
CA GLY A 456 -12.86 7.44 15.11
C GLY A 456 -11.56 6.85 15.66
N PHE A 457 -11.50 6.63 16.98
CA PHE A 457 -10.26 6.23 17.69
C PHE A 457 -10.40 4.96 18.54
N ASN A 458 -11.54 4.27 18.48
CA ASN A 458 -11.86 3.14 19.36
C ASN A 458 -11.13 1.85 18.98
N HIS A 459 -10.82 1.67 17.69
CA HIS A 459 -10.24 0.44 17.16
C HIS A 459 -8.99 0.74 16.33
N LEU A 460 -7.96 -0.09 16.50
CA LEU A 460 -6.70 0.01 15.75
C LEU A 460 -6.81 -0.55 14.31
N LEU A 461 -7.75 -1.47 14.06
CA LEU A 461 -7.84 -2.18 12.77
C LEU A 461 -8.04 -1.24 11.56
N PRO A 462 -8.90 -0.20 11.58
CA PRO A 462 -8.99 0.76 10.46
C PRO A 462 -7.70 1.56 10.19
N TYR A 463 -6.86 1.77 11.21
CA TYR A 463 -5.56 2.44 11.07
C TYR A 463 -4.48 1.55 10.45
N PHE A 464 -4.79 0.28 10.15
CA PHE A 464 -3.93 -0.59 9.35
C PHE A 464 -3.43 0.13 8.08
N TYR A 465 -4.31 0.86 7.37
CA TYR A 465 -3.96 1.47 6.09
C TYR A 465 -2.85 2.53 6.21
N ILE A 466 -2.94 3.47 7.16
CA ILE A 466 -1.87 4.47 7.38
C ILE A 466 -0.56 3.81 7.87
N ILE A 467 -0.64 2.78 8.71
CA ILE A 467 0.53 2.02 9.18
C ILE A 467 1.21 1.31 8.00
N TYR A 468 0.44 0.61 7.17
CA TYR A 468 0.91 -0.07 5.97
C TYR A 468 1.51 0.92 4.96
N MET A 469 0.84 2.04 4.68
CA MET A 469 1.34 3.07 3.77
C MET A 469 2.64 3.70 4.28
N TYR A 470 2.77 3.95 5.59
CA TYR A 470 4.04 4.43 6.16
C TYR A 470 5.20 3.45 5.93
N ILE A 471 4.98 2.16 6.16
CA ILE A 471 5.97 1.10 5.91
C ILE A 471 6.31 1.02 4.42
N LEU A 472 5.29 0.94 3.57
CA LEU A 472 5.42 0.83 2.11
C LEU A 472 6.19 2.00 1.52
N LEU A 473 5.90 3.24 1.94
CA LEU A 473 6.52 4.44 1.39
C LEU A 473 7.96 4.64 1.91
N ASN A 474 8.27 4.27 3.15
CA ASN A 474 9.66 4.23 3.63
C ASN A 474 10.51 3.18 2.89
N HIS A 475 9.95 1.99 2.66
CA HIS A 475 10.55 0.99 1.79
C HIS A 475 10.74 1.52 0.35
N ARG A 476 9.76 2.25 -0.20
CA ARG A 476 9.83 2.88 -1.53
C ARG A 476 10.89 3.98 -1.61
N ILE A 477 11.08 4.76 -0.55
CA ILE A 477 12.19 5.73 -0.41
C ILE A 477 13.53 5.01 -0.57
N ILE A 478 13.78 3.93 0.20
CA ILE A 478 15.05 3.19 0.17
C ILE A 478 15.31 2.60 -1.23
N ARG A 479 14.28 1.99 -1.86
CA ARG A 479 14.35 1.50 -3.25
C ARG A 479 14.53 2.61 -4.29
N SER A 480 14.12 3.84 -4.00
CA SER A 480 14.30 5.01 -4.86
C SER A 480 15.73 5.56 -4.73
N GLU A 481 16.25 5.71 -3.50
CA GLU A 481 17.60 6.23 -3.24
C GLU A 481 18.70 5.32 -3.80
N LYS A 482 18.63 4.00 -3.59
CA LYS A 482 19.60 3.03 -4.17
C LYS A 482 19.65 3.17 -5.70
N ARG A 483 18.50 3.33 -6.34
CA ARG A 483 18.37 3.44 -7.81
C ARG A 483 18.81 4.80 -8.34
N CYS A 484 18.44 5.90 -7.70
CA CYS A 484 18.84 7.23 -8.12
C CYS A 484 20.34 7.47 -7.91
N ARG A 485 20.94 6.95 -6.85
CA ARG A 485 22.41 6.94 -6.67
C ARG A 485 23.09 6.11 -7.76
N ALA A 486 22.62 4.89 -8.04
CA ALA A 486 23.17 4.06 -9.11
C ALA A 486 23.01 4.69 -10.51
N LYS A 487 21.93 5.42 -10.76
CA LYS A 487 21.64 6.05 -12.06
C LYS A 487 22.38 7.37 -12.29
N TYR A 488 22.45 8.25 -11.28
CA TYR A 488 22.97 9.61 -11.44
C TYR A 488 24.32 9.86 -10.74
N GLY A 489 24.82 8.90 -9.94
CA GLY A 489 26.10 8.98 -9.25
C GLY A 489 26.26 10.30 -8.48
N LYS A 490 27.38 11.00 -8.72
CA LYS A 490 27.70 12.31 -8.14
C LYS A 490 26.57 13.35 -8.21
N TYR A 491 25.72 13.33 -9.25
CA TYR A 491 24.61 14.28 -9.38
C TYR A 491 23.48 13.98 -8.38
N TRP A 492 23.33 12.73 -7.93
CA TRP A 492 22.44 12.38 -6.83
C TRP A 492 22.98 12.84 -5.48
N ASP A 493 24.29 12.75 -5.28
CA ASP A 493 24.91 13.17 -4.02
C ASP A 493 24.84 14.71 -3.86
N MET A 494 25.12 15.46 -4.94
CA MET A 494 24.84 16.92 -5.02
C MET A 494 23.36 17.26 -4.77
N TYR A 495 22.42 16.38 -5.14
CA TYR A 495 21.00 16.57 -4.86
C TYR A 495 20.66 16.33 -3.39
N CYS A 496 21.24 15.29 -2.77
CA CYS A 496 21.11 15.01 -1.35
C CYS A 496 21.75 16.08 -0.44
N GLU A 497 22.82 16.73 -0.89
CA GLU A 497 23.45 17.87 -0.18
C GLU A 497 22.51 19.08 -0.08
N LYS A 498 21.80 19.39 -1.17
CA LYS A 498 20.80 20.47 -1.22
C LYS A 498 19.50 20.09 -0.50
N VAL A 499 18.88 18.99 -0.92
CA VAL A 499 17.59 18.51 -0.42
C VAL A 499 17.84 17.40 0.60
N LYS A 500 18.16 17.80 1.84
CA LYS A 500 18.71 16.90 2.87
C LYS A 500 17.73 15.85 3.39
N TRP A 501 16.44 16.18 3.45
CA TRP A 501 15.38 15.33 4.00
C TRP A 501 14.81 14.36 2.96
N LYS A 502 14.44 13.15 3.38
CA LYS A 502 13.86 12.10 2.54
C LYS A 502 12.36 12.24 2.38
N LEU A 503 11.67 12.52 3.49
CA LEU A 503 10.21 12.53 3.62
C LEU A 503 9.75 13.79 4.36
N CYS A 504 10.11 13.93 5.64
CA CYS A 504 9.59 14.97 6.53
C CYS A 504 10.71 15.93 6.94
N PRO A 505 10.67 17.21 6.51
CA PRO A 505 11.65 18.22 6.90
C PRO A 505 11.78 18.33 8.43
N GLY A 506 13.02 18.29 8.92
CA GLY A 506 13.34 18.30 10.34
C GLY A 506 13.32 16.93 11.04
N LEU A 507 12.86 15.87 10.37
CA LEU A 507 12.69 14.53 10.97
C LEU A 507 13.41 13.42 10.20
N TYR A 508 13.18 13.29 8.89
CA TYR A 508 13.72 12.20 8.05
C TYR A 508 13.83 12.62 6.58
#